data_AF-A0A7V5XBT4-F1
#
_entry.id   AF-A0A7V5XBT4-F1
#
_cell.length_a   1.000
_cell.length_b   1.000
_cell.length_c   1.000
_cell.angle_alpha   90.00
_cell.angle_beta   90.00
_cell.angle_gamma   90.00
#
_symmetry.space_group_name_H-M   'P 1'
#
loop_
_entity.id
_entity.type
_entity.pdbx_description
1 polymer ?
#
loop_
_entity_poly.entity_id
_entity_poly.type
_entity_poly.pdbx_seq_one_letter_code
_entity_poly.pdbx_strand_id
1 'polypeptide(L)'
;MNGSIDGDNRDRLCSFLQTIARPGVSIANLQDDTNLFDHGALDSLAVIQIILYLEREYHVNLGARGIDPAQLGSIEGILNAIAQGTR
;
A
#
# COMPACT_ATOMS: atom_id res chain seq x y z
N MET A 1 -0.84 -1.64 26.03
CA MET A 1 -1.38 -1.19 24.73
C MET A 1 -0.49 -1.78 23.65
N ASN A 2 -0.75 -3.02 23.23
CA ASN A 2 -0.02 -3.66 22.14
C ASN A 2 -0.97 -3.65 20.95
N GLY A 3 -1.11 -2.48 20.30
CA GLY A 3 -1.73 -2.44 18.99
C GLY A 3 -0.87 -3.32 18.09
N SER A 4 -1.45 -4.37 17.52
CA SER A 4 -0.77 -5.27 16.60
C SER A 4 -0.02 -4.44 15.56
N ILE A 5 1.26 -4.73 15.35
CA ILE A 5 2.15 -4.00 14.42
C ILE A 5 1.48 -3.85 13.04
N ASP A 6 0.64 -4.82 12.67
CA ASP A 6 -0.16 -4.85 11.44
C ASP A 6 -1.22 -3.74 11.35
N GLY A 7 -1.84 -3.36 12.48
CA GLY A 7 -2.86 -2.31 12.52
C GLY A 7 -2.27 -0.92 12.29
N ASP A 8 -1.12 -0.64 12.92
CA ASP A 8 -0.42 0.65 12.77
C ASP A 8 0.10 0.83 11.33
N ASN A 9 0.62 -0.25 10.73
CA ASN A 9 1.05 -0.27 9.33
C ASN A 9 -0.13 -0.01 8.37
N ARG A 10 -1.29 -0.62 8.63
CA ARG A 10 -2.50 -0.40 7.82
C ARG A 10 -2.97 1.05 7.90
N ASP A 11 -3.05 1.64 9.09
CA ASP A 11 -3.51 3.01 9.24
C ASP A 11 -2.59 4.02 8.57
N ARG A 12 -1.26 3.83 8.66
CA ARG A 12 -0.26 4.64 7.95
C ARG A 12 -0.37 4.48 6.44
N LEU A 13 -0.50 3.24 5.97
CA LEU A 13 -0.68 2.95 4.55
C LEU A 13 -1.96 3.58 4.02
N CYS A 14 -3.10 3.38 4.68
CA CYS A 14 -4.38 3.99 4.29
C CYS A 14 -4.29 5.52 4.27
N SER A 15 -3.63 6.12 5.25
CA SER A 15 -3.40 7.57 5.29
C SER A 15 -2.59 8.04 4.08
N PHE A 16 -1.50 7.34 3.75
CA PHE A 16 -0.70 7.63 2.56
C PHE A 16 -1.50 7.45 1.27
N LEU A 17 -2.17 6.31 1.09
CA LEU A 17 -2.98 6.01 -0.08
C LEU A 17 -4.08 7.06 -0.28
N GLN A 18 -4.67 7.58 0.79
CA GLN A 18 -5.66 8.65 0.73
C GLN A 18 -5.09 9.96 0.16
N THR A 19 -3.79 10.24 0.32
CA THR A 19 -3.13 11.43 -0.24
C THR A 19 -2.95 11.37 -1.75
N ILE A 20 -2.86 10.17 -2.31
CA ILE A 20 -2.66 9.92 -3.75
C ILE A 20 -3.93 9.40 -4.44
N ALA A 21 -4.98 9.15 -3.65
CA ALA A 21 -6.29 8.73 -4.12
C ALA A 21 -6.99 9.82 -4.94
N ARG A 22 -7.86 9.39 -5.85
CA ARG A 22 -8.73 10.32 -6.58
C ARG A 22 -9.69 11.04 -5.62
N PRO A 23 -10.02 12.31 -5.92
CA PRO A 23 -10.98 13.06 -5.13
C PRO A 23 -12.34 12.35 -5.11
N GLY A 24 -12.96 12.28 -3.93
CA GLY A 24 -14.25 11.63 -3.73
C GLY A 24 -14.16 10.12 -3.43
N VAL A 25 -12.97 9.52 -3.48
CA VAL A 25 -12.75 8.12 -3.05
C VAL A 25 -12.19 8.09 -1.64
N SER A 26 -12.78 7.26 -0.78
CA SER A 26 -12.29 7.03 0.58
C SER A 26 -11.65 5.66 0.67
N ILE A 27 -10.31 5.63 0.82
CA ILE A 27 -9.54 4.38 0.88
C ILE A 27 -9.91 3.57 2.12
N ALA A 28 -10.18 4.24 3.25
CA ALA A 28 -10.58 3.58 4.49
C ALA A 28 -11.89 2.78 4.38
N ASN A 29 -12.74 3.07 3.40
CA ASN A 29 -14.00 2.38 3.16
C ASN A 29 -13.89 1.21 2.17
N LEU A 30 -12.74 1.04 1.52
CA LEU A 30 -12.51 -0.07 0.58
C LEU A 30 -12.12 -1.34 1.34
N GLN A 31 -12.44 -2.50 0.77
CA GLN A 31 -11.97 -3.78 1.30
C GLN A 31 -10.48 -3.95 0.99
N ASP A 32 -9.75 -4.63 1.87
CA ASP A 32 -8.30 -4.70 1.76
C ASP A 32 -7.82 -5.48 0.52
N ASP A 33 -8.63 -6.40 0.02
CA ASP A 33 -8.42 -7.19 -1.21
C ASP A 33 -8.81 -6.44 -2.50
N THR A 34 -9.45 -5.27 -2.39
CA THR A 34 -9.92 -4.50 -3.54
C THR A 34 -8.74 -3.98 -4.35
N ASN A 35 -8.75 -4.23 -5.66
CA ASN A 35 -7.78 -3.62 -6.56
C ASN A 35 -8.10 -2.12 -6.74
N LEU A 36 -7.24 -1.28 -6.18
CA LEU A 36 -7.36 0.17 -6.14
C LEU A 36 -7.23 0.81 -7.53
N PHE A 37 -6.51 0.19 -8.46
CA PHE A 37 -6.38 0.67 -9.84
C PHE A 37 -7.62 0.32 -10.66
N ASP A 38 -8.10 -0.93 -10.56
CA ASP A 38 -9.30 -1.39 -11.29
C ASP A 38 -10.56 -0.70 -10.77
N HIS A 39 -10.63 -0.45 -9.46
CA HIS A 39 -11.70 0.36 -8.84
C HIS A 39 -11.64 1.83 -9.26
N GLY A 40 -10.51 2.30 -9.83
CA GLY A 40 -10.29 3.69 -10.19
C GLY A 40 -10.01 4.60 -8.99
N ALA A 41 -9.72 4.03 -7.81
CA ALA A 41 -9.29 4.78 -6.64
C ALA A 41 -7.91 5.42 -6.85
N LEU A 42 -7.04 4.73 -7.58
CA LEU A 42 -5.70 5.16 -7.95
C LEU A 42 -5.52 5.20 -9.47
N ASP A 43 -4.60 6.06 -9.91
CA ASP A 43 -4.16 6.12 -11.31
C ASP A 43 -2.93 5.21 -11.50
N SER A 44 -2.63 4.79 -12.73
CA SER A 44 -1.48 3.90 -13.01
C SER A 44 -0.14 4.49 -12.54
N LEU A 45 -0.01 5.82 -12.51
CA LEU A 45 1.17 6.51 -11.99
C LEU A 45 1.33 6.39 -10.46
N ALA A 46 0.25 6.08 -9.74
CA ALA A 46 0.28 5.93 -8.29
C ALA A 46 1.13 4.73 -7.84
N VAL A 47 1.31 3.72 -8.70
CA VAL A 47 2.18 2.56 -8.39
C VAL A 47 3.61 2.97 -8.07
N ILE A 48 4.14 3.97 -8.79
CA ILE A 48 5.49 4.50 -8.56
C ILE A 48 5.56 5.19 -7.20
N GLN A 49 4.51 5.94 -6.82
CA GLN A 49 4.45 6.61 -5.53
C GLN A 49 4.37 5.62 -4.38
N ILE A 50 3.62 4.53 -4.54
CA ILE A 50 3.56 3.43 -3.58
C ILE A 50 4.94 2.79 -3.43
N ILE A 51 5.61 2.45 -4.53
CA ILE A 51 6.97 1.90 -4.51
C ILE A 51 7.92 2.80 -3.72
N LEU A 52 7.96 4.10 -4.04
CA LEU A 52 8.82 5.05 -3.34
C LEU A 52 8.49 5.18 -1.85
N TYR A 53 7.20 5.15 -1.50
CA TYR A 53 6.75 5.20 -0.11
C TYR A 53 7.21 3.96 0.67
N LEU A 54 7.05 2.76 0.10
CA LEU A 54 7.49 1.51 0.71
C LEU A 54 9.00 1.45 0.92
N GLU A 55 9.76 1.90 -0.07
CA GLU A 55 11.22 1.97 0.02
C GLU A 55 11.71 2.96 1.07
N ARG A 56 11.03 4.10 1.22
CA ARG A 56 11.43 5.17 2.15
C ARG A 56 10.96 4.95 3.58
N GLU A 57 9.70 4.58 3.76
CA GLU A 57 9.07 4.48 5.08
C GLU A 57 9.35 3.12 5.75
N TYR A 58 9.36 2.05 4.95
CA TYR A 58 9.48 0.68 5.45
C TYR A 58 10.81 0.03 5.09
N HIS A 59 11.72 0.75 4.41
CA HIS A 59 13.00 0.24 3.93
C HIS A 59 12.88 -1.06 3.09
N VAL A 60 11.74 -1.24 2.42
CA VAL A 60 11.48 -2.43 1.60
C VAL A 60 12.10 -2.25 0.24
N ASN A 61 13.13 -3.03 -0.08
CA ASN A 61 13.70 -3.04 -1.43
C ASN A 61 12.91 -4.01 -2.33
N LEU A 62 11.89 -3.50 -3.03
CA LEU A 62 11.00 -4.31 -3.87
C LEU A 62 11.75 -4.98 -5.02
N GLY A 63 12.67 -4.26 -5.67
CA GLY A 63 13.47 -4.76 -6.79
C GLY A 63 14.44 -5.88 -6.38
N ALA A 64 15.14 -5.75 -5.25
CA ALA A 64 16.01 -6.80 -4.74
C ALA A 64 15.25 -8.07 -4.31
N ARG A 65 13.96 -7.94 -4.01
CA ARG A 65 13.10 -9.03 -3.55
C ARG A 65 12.27 -9.67 -4.67
N GLY A 66 12.28 -9.10 -5.88
CA GLY A 66 11.47 -9.57 -6.99
C GLY A 66 9.97 -9.40 -6.77
N ILE A 67 9.56 -8.42 -5.96
CA ILE A 67 8.14 -8.12 -5.74
C ILE A 67 7.60 -7.45 -7.00
N ASP A 68 6.61 -8.08 -7.63
CA ASP A 68 5.95 -7.54 -8.82
C ASP A 68 5.07 -6.33 -8.43
N PRO A 69 5.23 -5.16 -9.08
CA PRO A 69 4.34 -4.02 -8.90
C PRO A 69 2.85 -4.35 -9.05
N ALA A 70 2.50 -5.38 -9.83
CA ALA A 70 1.12 -5.86 -9.95
C ALA A 70 0.54 -6.35 -8.61
N GLN A 71 1.37 -6.79 -7.67
CA GLN A 71 0.94 -7.19 -6.33
C GLN A 71 0.63 -5.98 -5.42
N LEU A 72 1.02 -4.76 -5.82
CA LEU A 72 0.73 -3.53 -5.08
C LEU A 72 -0.63 -2.94 -5.47
N GLY A 73 -1.49 -3.74 -6.09
CA GLY A 73 -2.83 -3.38 -6.54
C GLY A 73 -3.84 -3.16 -5.41
N SER A 74 -3.64 -3.80 -4.25
CA SER A 74 -4.58 -3.80 -3.14
C SER A 74 -3.88 -3.45 -1.82
N ILE A 75 -4.67 -3.06 -0.81
CA ILE A 75 -4.13 -2.74 0.53
C ILE A 75 -3.47 -3.99 1.13
N GLU A 76 -4.11 -5.15 0.99
CA GLU A 76 -3.58 -6.44 1.42
C GLU A 76 -2.24 -6.76 0.74
N GLY A 77 -2.14 -6.58 -0.57
CA GLY A 77 -0.91 -6.86 -1.31
C GLY A 77 0.25 -5.97 -0.88
N ILE A 78 -0.03 -4.69 -0.61
CA ILE A 78 0.96 -3.75 -0.09
C ILE A 78 1.37 -4.11 1.34
N LEU A 79 0.42 -4.45 2.22
CA LEU A 79 0.72 -4.90 3.58
C LEU A 79 1.57 -6.17 3.60
N ASN A 80 1.29 -7.11 2.70
CA ASN A 80 2.11 -8.31 2.54
C ASN A 80 3.55 -7.96 2.10
N ALA A 81 3.72 -7.00 1.19
CA ALA A 81 5.05 -6.52 0.81
C ALA A 81 5.81 -5.90 2.01
N ILE A 82 5.12 -5.14 2.86
CA ILE A 82 5.68 -4.59 4.11
C ILE A 82 6.08 -5.72 5.07
N ALA A 83 5.17 -6.65 5.33
CA ALA A 83 5.40 -7.77 6.26
C ALA A 83 6.56 -8.66 5.83
N GLN A 84 6.72 -8.90 4.52
CA GLN A 84 7.89 -9.59 3.99
C GLN A 84 9.15 -8.74 4.18
N GLY A 85 9.05 -7.43 3.96
CA GLY A 85 10.08 -6.40 4.06
C GLY A 85 10.83 -6.34 5.40
N THR A 86 10.12 -6.45 6.52
CA THR A 86 10.63 -6.11 7.85
C THR A 86 11.31 -7.27 8.60
N ARG A 87 12.05 -8.16 7.91
CA ARG A 87 12.70 -9.33 8.53
C ARG A 87 14.23 -9.30 8.45
#